data_AF-G5A8Z7-F1
#
_entry.id   AF-G5A8Z7-F1
#
_cell.length_a   1.000
_cell.length_b   1.000
_cell.length_c   1.000
_cell.angle_alpha   90.00
_cell.angle_beta   90.00
_cell.angle_gamma   90.00
#
_symmetry.space_group_name_H-M   'P 1'
#
loop_
_entity.id
_entity.type
_entity.pdbx_description
1 polymer ?
#
loop_
_entity_poly.entity_id
_entity_poly.type
_entity_poly.pdbx_seq_one_letter_code
_entity_poly.pdbx_strand_id
1 'polypeptide(L)' 'MKFAIASVLASLLVAGISAEGFSCARVPYITCDSPTLQKVCASNGVTYDNICYFNKANCDNKGNKVLLVLVPSR' A
#
# COMPACT_ATOMS: atom_id res chain seq x y z
N MET A 1 -27.92 2.30 31.01
CA MET A 1 -27.27 3.64 30.98
C MET A 1 -26.60 3.83 32.35
N LYS A 2 -25.46 4.51 32.53
CA LYS A 2 -24.48 5.16 31.63
C LYS A 2 -23.22 5.37 32.52
N PHE A 3 -21.97 5.25 32.08
CA PHE A 3 -21.35 5.11 30.75
C PHE A 3 -20.35 3.93 30.76
N ALA A 4 -19.62 3.68 29.67
CA ALA A 4 -18.38 2.91 29.66
C ALA A 4 -17.23 3.79 29.13
N ILE A 5 -16.32 4.21 30.01
CA ILE A 5 -15.05 4.89 29.68
C ILE A 5 -13.95 4.31 30.56
N ALA A 6 -13.54 3.08 30.25
CA ALA A 6 -12.44 2.42 30.92
C ALA A 6 -11.10 3.00 30.43
N SER A 7 -10.26 3.40 31.38
CA SER A 7 -8.79 3.54 31.27
C SER A 7 -8.22 4.32 30.06
N VAL A 8 -8.04 5.63 30.25
CA VAL A 8 -6.91 6.37 29.63
C VAL A 8 -5.63 6.04 30.42
N LEU A 9 -5.18 4.78 30.33
CA LEU A 9 -3.96 4.26 30.96
C LEU A 9 -3.21 3.30 30.01
N ALA A 10 -2.97 3.76 28.78
CA ALA A 10 -2.20 3.03 27.76
C ALA A 10 -1.30 3.96 26.92
N SER A 11 -0.93 5.12 27.46
CA SER A 11 -0.35 6.24 26.69
C SER A 11 1.13 6.08 26.30
N LEU A 12 1.82 5.03 26.75
CA LEU A 12 3.18 4.68 26.32
C LEU A 12 3.30 3.15 26.18
N LEU A 13 4.08 2.70 25.20
CA LEU A 13 4.36 1.31 24.79
C LEU A 13 3.47 0.65 23.71
N VAL A 14 2.58 1.39 23.03
CA VAL A 14 2.31 1.05 21.62
C VAL A 14 3.46 1.60 20.78
N ALA A 15 4.61 0.90 20.82
CA ALA A 15 5.58 0.99 19.75
C ALA A 15 4.82 0.67 18.45
N GLY A 16 4.88 1.58 17.48
CA GLY A 16 3.77 1.84 16.56
C GLY A 16 3.20 0.59 15.90
N ILE A 17 1.87 0.59 15.70
CA ILE A 17 1.19 -0.35 14.80
C ILE A 17 1.83 -0.27 13.41
N SER A 18 2.80 -1.16 13.17
CA SER A 18 3.38 -1.32 11.85
C SER A 18 2.33 -2.01 10.99
N ALA A 19 1.52 -1.21 10.30
CA ALA A 19 0.86 -1.70 9.09
C ALA A 19 1.96 -2.33 8.23
N GLU A 20 1.73 -3.55 7.73
CA GLU A 20 2.69 -4.29 6.91
C GLU A 20 2.73 -3.70 5.50
N GLY A 21 3.21 -2.46 5.43
CA GLY A 21 3.24 -1.63 4.24
C GLY A 21 4.50 -1.87 3.40
N PHE A 22 4.37 -1.63 2.11
CA PHE A 22 5.48 -1.65 1.18
C PHE A 22 6.54 -0.61 1.59
N SER A 23 7.72 -1.07 2.02
CA SER A 23 8.81 -0.19 2.43
C SER A 23 9.78 0.08 1.28
N CYS A 24 9.98 1.35 0.95
CA CYS A 24 10.91 1.78 -0.10
C CYS A 24 12.35 1.33 0.15
N ALA A 25 12.75 1.10 1.40
CA ALA A 25 14.08 0.57 1.72
C ALA A 25 14.32 -0.86 1.20
N ARG A 26 13.26 -1.62 0.88
CA ARG A 26 13.36 -2.99 0.36
C ARG A 26 13.23 -3.09 -1.17
N VAL A 27 12.91 -1.99 -1.87
CA VAL A 27 12.79 -1.94 -3.35
C VAL A 27 13.90 -2.65 -4.13
N PRO A 28 15.21 -2.51 -3.82
CA PRO A 28 16.26 -3.21 -4.58
C PRO A 28 16.23 -4.74 -4.43
N TYR A 29 15.53 -5.29 -3.44
CA TYR A 29 15.40 -6.72 -3.17
C TYR A 29 14.02 -7.28 -3.56
N ILE A 30 13.12 -6.46 -4.11
CA ILE A 30 11.77 -6.88 -4.52
C ILE A 30 11.78 -7.24 -6.01
N THR A 31 11.50 -8.50 -6.30
CA THR A 31 11.15 -9.00 -7.63
C THR A 31 9.62 -9.01 -7.78
N CYS A 32 9.12 -8.73 -8.98
CA CYS A 32 7.69 -8.59 -9.24
C CYS A 32 7.19 -9.67 -10.22
N ASP A 33 7.54 -10.94 -9.97
CA ASP A 33 7.33 -12.08 -10.88
C ASP A 33 5.87 -12.55 -11.01
N SER A 34 4.90 -11.78 -10.51
CA SER A 34 3.49 -12.17 -10.57
C SER A 34 2.93 -11.95 -11.99
N PRO A 35 2.51 -13.01 -12.71
CA PRO A 35 1.90 -12.90 -14.04
C PRO A 35 0.43 -12.45 -13.96
N THR A 36 0.05 -11.74 -12.89
CA THR A 36 -1.31 -11.28 -12.67
C THR A 36 -1.67 -10.22 -13.70
N LEU A 37 -2.72 -10.47 -14.49
CA LEU A 37 -3.31 -9.52 -15.44
C LEU A 37 -4.03 -8.34 -14.76
N GLN A 38 -3.75 -8.08 -13.48
CA GLN A 38 -4.37 -7.03 -12.65
C GLN A 38 -3.56 -5.74 -12.78
N LYS A 39 -3.59 -5.14 -13.98
CA LYS A 39 -2.91 -3.86 -14.21
C LYS A 39 -3.52 -2.78 -13.33
N VAL A 40 -2.71 -1.85 -12.84
CA VAL A 40 -3.17 -0.77 -11.97
C VAL A 40 -2.93 0.58 -12.61
N CYS A 41 -3.99 1.38 -12.78
CA CYS A 41 -3.89 2.76 -13.23
C CYS A 41 -3.71 3.68 -12.02
N ALA A 42 -2.70 4.53 -12.06
CA ALA A 42 -2.36 5.46 -10.98
C ALA A 42 -2.84 6.89 -11.24
N SER A 43 -2.87 7.71 -10.18
CA SER A 43 -3.32 9.10 -10.20
C SER A 43 -2.49 10.04 -11.09
N ASN A 44 -1.29 9.64 -11.51
CA ASN A 44 -0.47 10.33 -12.51
C ASN A 44 -0.76 9.89 -13.96
N GLY A 45 -1.80 9.07 -14.19
CA GLY A 45 -2.16 8.54 -15.50
C GLY A 45 -1.28 7.38 -15.99
N VAL A 46 -0.26 6.97 -15.23
CA VAL A 46 0.58 5.82 -15.57
C VAL A 46 -0.12 4.52 -15.18
N THR A 47 -0.14 3.56 -16.09
CA THR A 47 -0.61 2.19 -15.81
C THR A 47 0.58 1.26 -15.61
N TYR A 48 0.57 0.51 -14.51
CA TYR A 48 1.58 -0.48 -14.15
C TYR A 48 1.03 -1.89 -14.31
N ASP A 49 1.88 -2.86 -14.64
CA ASP A 49 1.42 -4.24 -14.90
C ASP A 49 0.80 -4.93 -13.67
N ASN A 50 1.22 -4.54 -12.46
CA ASN A 50 0.59 -4.92 -11.21
C ASN A 50 0.96 -3.94 -10.07
N ILE A 51 0.41 -4.18 -8.87
CA ILE A 51 0.64 -3.36 -7.66
C ILE A 51 2.11 -3.31 -7.20
N CYS A 52 2.92 -4.34 -7.49
CA CYS A 52 4.34 -4.39 -7.12
C CYS A 52 5.14 -3.35 -7.91
N TYR A 53 4.92 -3.27 -9.22
CA TYR A 53 5.54 -2.26 -10.08
C TYR A 53 5.10 -0.84 -9.74
N PHE A 54 3.81 -0.62 -9.45
CA PHE A 54 3.31 0.67 -8.96
C PHE A 54 4.02 1.10 -7.69
N ASN A 55 4.07 0.23 -6.67
CA ASN A 55 4.68 0.54 -5.38
C ASN A 55 6.18 0.84 -5.53
N LYS A 56 6.89 0.11 -6.39
CA LYS A 56 8.29 0.36 -6.72
C LYS A 56 8.50 1.76 -7.30
N ALA A 57 7.74 2.15 -8.33
CA ALA A 57 7.84 3.47 -8.94
C ALA A 57 7.36 4.62 -8.02
N ASN A 58 6.42 4.35 -7.12
CA ASN A 58 5.93 5.31 -6.12
C ASN A 58 6.95 5.61 -5.01
N CYS A 59 8.06 4.87 -4.93
CA CYS A 59 9.16 5.20 -4.04
C CYS A 59 10.06 6.32 -4.60
N ASP A 60 10.24 6.35 -5.91
CA ASP A 60 10.94 7.41 -6.63
C ASP A 60 10.04 8.64 -6.80
N ASN A 61 8.78 8.41 -7.21
CA ASN A 61 7.78 9.45 -7.44
C ASN A 61 6.66 9.34 -6.41
N LYS A 62 6.92 9.85 -5.20
CA LYS A 62 6.03 9.72 -4.04
C LYS A 62 4.72 10.50 -4.21
N GLY A 63 3.64 9.93 -3.66
CA GLY A 63 2.33 10.57 -3.57
C GLY A 63 1.33 10.10 -4.63
N ASN A 64 1.75 9.22 -5.54
CA ASN A 64 0.82 8.55 -6.45
C ASN A 64 -0.08 7.58 -5.68
N LYS A 65 -1.32 7.45 -6.13
CA LYS A 65 -2.34 6.53 -5.60
C LYS A 65 -2.84 5.64 -6.73
N VAL A 66 -3.21 4.40 -6.41
CA VAL A 66 -3.98 3.58 -7.36
C VAL A 66 -5.37 4.20 -7.49
N LEU A 67 -5.79 4.46 -8.73
CA LEU A 67 -7.11 4.98 -9.07
C LEU A 67 -8.05 3.86 -9.51
N LEU A 68 -7.53 2.89 -10.28
CA LEU A 68 -8.32 1.77 -10.82
C LEU A 68 -7.47 0.50 -10.91
N VAL A 69 -8.07 -0.65 -10.58
CA VAL A 69 -7.53 -1.97 -10.90
C VAL A 69 -8.24 -2.48 -12.15
N LEU A 70 -7.48 -2.69 -13.22
CA LEU A 70 -7.95 -3.23 -14.49
C LEU A 70 -7.97 -4.75 -14.37
N VAL A 71 -9.17 -5.33 -14.50
CA VAL A 71 -9.37 -6.77 -14.63
C VAL A 71 -9.85 -7.08 -16.05
N PRO A 72 -9.32 -8.13 -16.71
CA PRO A 72 -9.84 -8.53 -18.01
C PRO A 72 -11.26 -9.07 -17.86
N SER A 73 -12.21 -8.48 -18.57
CA SER A 73 -13.53 -9.08 -18.78
C SER A 73 -13.35 -10.37 -19.58
N ARG A 74 -13.70 -11.51 -18.96
CA ARG A 74 -13.76 -12.82 -19.62
C ARG A 74 -15.05 -12.92 -20.43
#